data_AF-A0A0R1YEK4-F1
#
_entry.id   AF-A0A0R1YEK4-F1
#
_cell.length_a   1.000
_cell.length_b   1.000
_cell.length_c   1.000
_cell.angle_alpha   90.00
_cell.angle_beta   90.00
_cell.angle_gamma   90.00
#
_symmetry.space_group_name_H-M   'P 1'
#
loop_
_entity.id
_entity.type
_entity.pdbx_description
1 polymer ?
#
loop_
_entity_poly.entity_id
_entity_poly.type
_entity_poly.pdbx_seq_one_letter_code
_entity_poly.pdbx_strand_id
1 'polypeptide(L)' 'MCDVANIIGSTVATASHHLRTLHKQGIVKYRKEGKLAFYSLDNEYIKQLILITLAHKNEVKANV' A
#
# COMPACT_ATOMS: atom_id res chain seq x y z
N MET A 1 -7.16 -11.04 2.29
CA MET A 1 -5.92 -10.50 2.90
C MET A 1 -4.71 -11.43 2.76
N CYS A 2 -4.77 -12.47 1.92
CA CYS A 2 -3.61 -13.34 1.70
C CYS A 2 -2.67 -12.78 0.64
N ASP A 3 -3.20 -12.08 -0.37
CA ASP A 3 -2.42 -11.63 -1.53
C ASP A 3 -1.35 -10.61 -1.14
N VAL A 4 -1.73 -9.54 -0.42
CA VAL A 4 -0.77 -8.50 0.02
C VAL A 4 0.31 -9.11 0.92
N ALA A 5 -0.08 -10.01 1.83
CA ALA A 5 0.86 -10.69 2.73
C ALA A 5 1.89 -11.51 1.94
N ASN A 6 1.44 -12.25 0.92
CA ASN A 6 2.31 -13.03 0.04
C ASN A 6 3.23 -12.13 -0.81
N ILE A 7 2.71 -11.01 -1.35
CA ILE A 7 3.49 -10.07 -2.18
C ILE A 7 4.65 -9.44 -1.39
N ILE A 8 4.41 -9.05 -0.13
CA ILE A 8 5.42 -8.37 0.69
C ILE A 8 6.22 -9.33 1.58
N GLY A 9 5.99 -10.64 1.48
CA GLY A 9 6.70 -11.65 2.29
C GLY A 9 6.44 -11.53 3.80
N SER A 10 5.22 -11.21 4.20
CA SER A 10 4.84 -11.04 5.61
C SER A 10 3.68 -11.94 6.03
N THR A 11 3.38 -12.01 7.32
CA THR A 11 2.18 -12.72 7.80
C THR A 11 0.91 -11.94 7.45
N VAL A 12 -0.22 -12.64 7.31
CA VAL A 12 -1.54 -12.02 7.11
C VAL A 12 -1.88 -11.03 8.22
N ALA A 13 -1.50 -11.34 9.47
CA ALA A 13 -1.73 -10.45 10.62
C ALA A 13 -0.93 -9.14 10.49
N THR A 14 0.35 -9.23 10.13
CA THR A 14 1.22 -8.06 9.91
C THR A 14 0.72 -7.19 8.75
N ALA A 15 0.42 -7.80 7.60
CA ALA A 15 -0.13 -7.09 6.45
C ALA A 15 -1.46 -6.39 6.81
N SER A 16 -2.35 -7.09 7.52
CA SER A 16 -3.62 -6.50 7.97
C SER A 16 -3.42 -5.35 8.95
N HIS A 17 -2.42 -5.42 9.83
CA HIS A 17 -2.10 -4.33 10.75
C HIS A 17 -1.65 -3.08 9.98
N HIS A 18 -0.72 -3.22 9.04
CA HIS A 18 -0.25 -2.10 8.22
C HIS A 18 -1.38 -1.48 7.40
N LEU A 19 -2.19 -2.30 6.71
CA LEU A 19 -3.31 -1.81 5.90
C LEU A 19 -4.37 -1.09 6.75
N ARG A 20 -4.59 -1.53 8.00
CA ARG A 20 -5.47 -0.83 8.94
C ARG A 20 -4.90 0.53 9.36
N THR A 21 -3.59 0.62 9.57
CA THR A 21 -2.92 1.91 9.86
C THR A 21 -3.02 2.85 8.67
N LEU A 22 -2.71 2.38 7.46
CA LEU A 22 -2.83 3.18 6.23
C LEU A 22 -4.26 3.67 5.99
N HIS A 23 -5.26 2.81 6.27
CA HIS A 23 -6.67 3.19 6.17
C HIS A 23 -7.04 4.30 7.18
N LYS A 24 -6.58 4.18 8.43
CA LYS A 24 -6.79 5.22 9.45
C LYS A 24 -6.14 6.56 9.08
N GLN A 25 -5.06 6.52 8.30
CA GLN A 25 -4.38 7.72 7.81
C GLN A 25 -4.96 8.26 6.48
N GLY A 26 -6.03 7.64 5.95
CA GLY A 26 -6.65 8.07 4.69
C GLY A 26 -5.82 7.75 3.44
N ILE A 27 -4.86 6.83 3.52
CA ILE A 27 -3.98 6.48 2.39
C ILE A 27 -4.63 5.44 1.49
N VAL A 28 -5.38 4.51 2.10
CA VAL A 28 -6.08 3.43 1.39
C VAL A 28 -7.55 3.41 1.75
N LYS A 29 -8.38 3.04 0.78
CA LYS A 29 -9.79 2.68 0.96
C LYS A 29 -9.91 1.22 1.33
N TYR A 30 -10.96 0.91 2.08
CA TYR A 30 -11.30 -0.43 2.51
C TYR A 30 -12.71 -0.80 2.05
N ARG A 31 -12.88 -2.02 1.53
CA ARG A 31 -14.17 -2.62 1.22
C ARG A 31 -14.21 -4.06 1.73
N LYS A 32 -15.34 -4.46 2.30
CA LYS A 32 -15.57 -5.84 2.74
C LYS A 32 -16.64 -6.49 1.88
N GLU A 33 -16.37 -7.70 1.38
CA GLU A 33 -17.36 -8.52 0.68
C GLU A 33 -17.33 -9.93 1.27
N GLY A 34 -18.39 -10.28 2.00
CA GLY A 34 -18.44 -11.53 2.76
C GLY A 34 -17.28 -11.65 3.76
N LYS A 35 -16.46 -12.70 3.59
CA LYS A 35 -15.25 -12.94 4.41
C LYS A 35 -14.00 -12.25 3.87
N LEU A 36 -14.07 -11.70 2.67
CA LEU A 36 -12.94 -11.03 2.02
C LEU A 36 -12.95 -9.55 2.35
N ALA A 37 -11.75 -9.01 2.46
CA ALA A 37 -11.54 -7.58 2.54
C ALA A 37 -10.56 -7.17 1.44
N PHE A 38 -10.84 -6.03 0.85
CA PHE A 38 -10.15 -5.45 -0.30
C PHE A 38 -9.67 -4.06 0.09
N TYR A 39 -8.46 -3.72 -0.37
CA TYR A 39 -7.90 -2.39 -0.21
C TYR A 39 -7.52 -1.82 -1.59
N SER A 40 -7.66 -0.51 -1.73
CA SER A 40 -7.19 0.25 -2.88
C SER A 40 -6.60 1.58 -2.40
N LEU A 41 -5.82 2.28 -3.23
CA LEU A 41 -5.42 3.65 -2.89
C LEU A 41 -6.65 4.55 -2.75
N ASP A 42 -6.57 5.55 -1.88
CA ASP A 42 -7.71 6.44 -1.63
C ASP A 42 -8.02 7.32 -2.86
N ASN A 43 -6.99 7.90 -3.49
CA ASN A 43 -7.17 8.72 -4.69
C ASN A 43 -5.92 8.73 -5.58
N GLU A 44 -6.06 9.33 -6.78
CA GLU A 44 -4.97 9.39 -7.76
C GLU A 44 -3.79 10.26 -7.29
N TYR A 45 -4.01 11.24 -6.41
CA TYR A 45 -2.92 12.08 -5.90
C TYR A 45 -1.93 11.28 -5.04
N ILE A 46 -2.40 10.32 -4.24
CA ILE A 46 -1.53 9.42 -3.48
C ILE A 46 -0.68 8.55 -4.42
N LYS A 47 -1.29 8.05 -5.50
CA LYS A 47 -0.56 7.28 -6.51
C LYS A 47 0.52 8.11 -7.18
N GLN A 48 0.20 9.35 -7.58
CA GLN A 48 1.17 10.29 -8.16
C GLN A 48 2.33 10.57 -7.19
N LEU A 49 2.04 10.83 -5.91
CA LEU A 49 3.07 11.08 -4.90
C LEU A 49 4.04 9.90 -4.75
N ILE A 50 3.51 8.67 -4.70
CA ILE A 50 4.32 7.44 -4.65
C ILE A 50 5.20 7.33 -5.90
N LEU A 51 4.63 7.54 -7.10
CA LEU A 51 5.38 7.45 -8.35
C LEU A 51 6.50 8.50 -8.45
N ILE A 52 6.24 9.75 -8.07
CA ILE A 52 7.24 10.82 -8.05
C ILE A 52 8.38 10.46 -7.08
N THR A 53 8.04 9.98 -5.88
CA THR A 53 9.03 9.60 -4.87
C THR A 53 9.89 8.42 -5.33
N LEU A 54 9.29 7.44 -6.03
CA LEU A 54 10.01 6.31 -6.60
C LEU A 54 10.92 6.73 -7.75
N ALA A 55 10.46 7.61 -8.64
CA ALA A 55 11.28 8.16 -9.72
C ALA A 55 12.51 8.89 -9.16
N HIS A 56 12.30 9.77 -8.18
CA HIS A 56 13.39 10.52 -7.56
C HIS A 56 14.39 9.60 -6.84
N LYS A 57 13.92 8.55 -6.15
CA LYS A 57 14.80 7.57 -5.51
C LYS A 57 15.70 6.84 -6.52
N ASN A 58 15.21 6.60 -7.74
CA ASN A 58 16.00 5.97 -8.79
C ASN A 58 17.01 6.94 -9.41
N GLU A 59 16.65 8.21 -9.56
CA GLU A 59 17.59 9.26 -10.01
C GLU A 59 18.74 9.46 -9.01
N VAL A 60 18.44 9.45 -7.70
CA VAL A 60 19.47 9.56 -6.63
C VAL A 60 20.39 8.34 -6.61
N LYS A 61 19.92 7.15 -6.98
CA LYS A 61 20.76 5.94 -7.09
C LYS A 61 21.65 5.91 -8.33
N ALA A 62 21.32 6.64 -9.38
CA ALA A 62 22.12 6.67 -10.62
C ALA A 62 23.29 7.66 -10.55
N ASN A 63 23.24 8.62 -9.62
CA ASN A 63 24.26 9.64 -9.40
C ASN A 63 25.16 9.38 -8.17
N VAL A 64 25.21 8.13 -7.68
CA VAL A 64 26.13 7.70 -6.61
C VAL A 64 26.99 6.54 -7.08
#